data_AF-A0A951A290-F1
#
_entry.id   AF-A0A951A290-F1
#
_cell.length_a   1.000
_cell.length_b   1.000
_cell.length_c   1.000
_cell.angle_alpha   90.00
_cell.angle_beta   90.00
_cell.angle_gamma   90.00
#
_symmetry.space_group_name_H-M   'P 1'
#
loop_
_entity.id
_entity.type
_entity.pdbx_description
1 polymer ?
#
loop_
_entity_poly.entity_id
_entity_poly.type
_entity_poly.pdbx_seq_one_letter_code
_entity_poly.pdbx_strand_id
1 'polypeptide(L)'
;IPLLIGDTKDEATRFLADDDAVWNRVLTEAQLRERLAAVGDGEANRLFDLYRTRDPQANPAELLIAALTHGQFWIRSALFAERKAARNKAPVYMYSLAWETPAFDGRLKAPHALDLPFVFDNTEAADATAGAPGARELAAVMSASWIAFARTGNPRVDALPEWPAYNSNRRAVMVFDRECRIATDPDRDARLLWSRIATGA
;
A
#
# COMPACT_ATOMS: atom_id res chain seq x y z
N ILE A 1 -0.82 -10.20 -21.84
CA ILE A 1 0.08 -10.45 -20.70
C ILE A 1 -0.66 -10.16 -19.40
N PRO A 2 -0.84 -11.17 -18.53
CA PRO A 2 -1.31 -11.01 -17.15
C PRO A 2 -0.46 -10.01 -16.35
N LEU A 3 -1.03 -9.38 -15.33
CA LEU A 3 -0.33 -8.44 -14.46
C LEU A 3 -0.57 -8.78 -12.99
N LEU A 4 0.51 -8.79 -12.20
CA LEU A 4 0.48 -8.72 -10.74
C LEU A 4 1.12 -7.39 -10.35
N ILE A 5 0.42 -6.57 -9.56
CA ILE A 5 0.85 -5.22 -9.17
C ILE A 5 0.37 -4.92 -7.76
N GLY A 6 1.09 -4.09 -7.01
CA GLY A 6 0.69 -3.73 -5.66
C GLY A 6 1.50 -2.59 -5.08
N ASP A 7 1.49 -2.54 -3.76
CA ASP A 7 2.08 -1.52 -2.90
C ASP A 7 2.31 -2.08 -1.50
N THR A 8 2.97 -1.28 -0.66
CA THR A 8 3.08 -1.45 0.78
C THR A 8 2.14 -0.44 1.49
N LYS A 9 1.53 -0.81 2.61
CA LYS A 9 0.48 0.00 3.27
C LYS A 9 0.95 1.40 3.68
N ASP A 10 2.25 1.57 3.96
CA ASP A 10 2.82 2.81 4.46
C ASP A 10 4.08 3.22 3.65
N GLU A 11 4.08 3.05 2.32
CA GLU A 11 5.18 3.38 1.39
C GLU A 11 6.01 4.62 1.79
N ALA A 12 5.31 5.71 2.14
CA ALA A 12 5.93 7.00 2.42
C ALA A 12 6.76 7.04 3.72
N THR A 13 6.58 6.11 4.67
CA THR A 13 7.33 6.13 5.95
C THR A 13 8.83 6.07 5.73
N ARG A 14 9.29 5.28 4.74
CA ARG A 14 10.72 5.18 4.42
C ARG A 14 11.30 6.50 3.92
N PHE A 15 10.54 7.24 3.12
CA PHE A 15 10.99 8.48 2.49
C PHE A 15 10.90 9.68 3.43
N LEU A 16 10.09 9.59 4.48
CA LEU A 16 9.98 10.60 5.53
C LEU A 16 10.81 10.26 6.78
N ALA A 17 11.61 9.19 6.73
CA ALA A 17 12.40 8.75 7.89
C ALA A 17 13.43 9.80 8.34
N ASP A 18 13.95 10.61 7.41
CA ASP A 18 14.91 11.68 7.69
C ASP A 18 14.23 13.03 8.03
N ASP A 19 12.89 13.12 7.99
CA ASP A 19 12.15 14.30 8.46
C ASP A 19 11.94 14.18 9.98
N ASP A 20 12.71 14.94 10.75
CA ASP A 20 12.66 14.91 12.23
C ASP A 20 11.25 15.15 12.80
N ALA A 21 10.45 16.00 12.16
CA ALA A 21 9.10 16.30 12.65
C ALA A 21 8.16 15.11 12.43
N VAL A 22 8.32 14.40 11.32
CA VAL A 22 7.57 13.17 11.02
C VAL A 22 8.07 12.02 11.89
N TRP A 23 9.39 11.77 11.91
CA TRP A 23 10.02 10.67 12.63
C TRP A 23 9.73 10.70 14.13
N ASN A 24 9.78 11.88 14.74
CA ASN A 24 9.51 12.07 16.16
C ASN A 24 8.04 12.35 16.47
N ARG A 25 7.15 12.32 15.46
CA ARG A 25 5.70 12.54 15.59
C ARG A 25 5.35 13.89 16.25
N VAL A 26 6.14 14.91 15.94
CA VAL A 26 5.95 16.28 16.43
C VAL A 26 5.47 17.24 15.32
N LEU A 27 5.17 16.72 14.12
CA LEU A 27 4.56 17.47 13.03
C LEU A 27 3.26 18.12 13.51
N THR A 28 3.15 19.44 13.32
CA THR A 28 1.95 20.20 13.67
C THR A 28 0.88 20.12 12.58
N GLU A 29 -0.37 20.46 12.91
CA GLU A 29 -1.43 20.53 11.89
C GLU A 29 -1.16 21.58 10.81
N ALA A 30 -0.53 22.70 11.19
CA ALA A 30 -0.17 23.75 10.24
C ALA A 30 0.85 23.21 9.21
N GLN A 31 1.88 22.49 9.68
CA GLN A 31 2.85 21.84 8.81
C GLN A 31 2.19 20.74 7.96
N LEU A 32 1.28 19.94 8.52
CA LEU A 32 0.51 18.97 7.73
C LEU A 32 -0.24 19.65 6.58
N ARG A 33 -0.97 20.74 6.85
CA ARG A 33 -1.69 21.50 5.81
C ARG A 33 -0.76 22.04 4.73
N GLU A 34 0.40 22.59 5.12
CA GLU A 34 1.43 23.06 4.19
C GLU A 34 1.94 21.93 3.29
N ARG A 35 2.27 20.77 3.88
CA ARG A 35 2.77 19.60 3.15
C ARG A 35 1.72 19.03 2.21
N LEU A 36 0.46 18.98 2.62
CA LEU A 36 -0.66 18.58 1.75
C LEU A 36 -0.90 19.58 0.61
N ALA A 37 -0.73 20.88 0.85
CA ALA A 37 -0.86 21.90 -0.19
C ALA A 37 0.18 21.74 -1.30
N ALA A 38 1.40 21.31 -0.95
CA ALA A 38 2.46 21.08 -1.93
C ALA A 38 2.18 19.92 -2.90
N VAL A 39 1.34 18.95 -2.52
CA VAL A 39 1.04 17.75 -3.32
C VAL A 39 -0.41 17.65 -3.80
N GLY A 40 -1.28 18.49 -3.27
CA GLY A 40 -2.73 18.38 -3.46
C GLY A 40 -3.30 19.10 -4.66
N ASP A 41 -2.50 19.82 -5.45
CA ASP A 41 -2.94 20.56 -6.65
C ASP A 41 -4.21 21.40 -6.43
N GLY A 42 -4.21 22.21 -5.36
CA GLY A 42 -5.36 23.04 -4.96
C GLY A 42 -6.41 22.32 -4.09
N GLU A 43 -6.34 21.01 -3.92
CA GLU A 43 -7.28 20.20 -3.13
C GLU A 43 -6.83 19.99 -1.66
N ALA A 44 -5.91 20.82 -1.16
CA ALA A 44 -5.28 20.67 0.17
C ALA A 44 -6.27 20.53 1.32
N ASN A 45 -7.34 21.34 1.34
CA ASN A 45 -8.36 21.29 2.39
C ASN A 45 -9.15 19.97 2.32
N ARG A 46 -9.51 19.50 1.12
CA ARG A 46 -10.20 18.22 0.94
C ARG A 46 -9.33 17.04 1.35
N LEU A 47 -8.02 17.10 1.06
CA LEU A 47 -7.07 16.09 1.54
C LEU A 47 -7.02 16.10 3.07
N PHE A 48 -6.87 17.26 3.69
CA PHE A 48 -6.82 17.36 5.15
C PHE A 48 -8.09 16.78 5.79
N ASP A 49 -9.27 17.19 5.32
CA ASP A 49 -10.55 16.74 5.86
C ASP A 49 -10.75 15.23 5.65
N LEU A 50 -10.36 14.71 4.49
CA LEU A 50 -10.39 13.28 4.19
C LEU A 50 -9.57 12.48 5.19
N TYR A 51 -8.28 12.78 5.36
CA TYR A 51 -7.41 12.01 6.24
C TYR A 51 -7.80 12.14 7.70
N ARG A 52 -8.23 13.33 8.13
CA ARG A 52 -8.72 13.53 9.49
C ARG A 52 -10.02 12.76 9.76
N THR A 53 -10.91 12.64 8.78
CA THR A 53 -12.15 11.88 8.91
C THR A 53 -11.87 10.38 8.96
N ARG A 54 -10.92 9.91 8.15
CA ARG A 54 -10.53 8.49 8.09
C ARG A 54 -9.86 8.02 9.37
N ASP A 55 -9.03 8.86 9.99
CA ASP A 55 -8.40 8.56 11.27
C ASP A 55 -8.39 9.80 12.19
N PRO A 56 -9.43 10.00 13.01
CA PRO A 56 -9.53 11.15 13.90
C PRO A 56 -8.48 11.16 15.03
N GLN A 57 -7.87 10.00 15.34
CA GLN A 57 -6.94 9.84 16.46
C GLN A 57 -5.48 9.85 16.00
N ALA A 58 -5.20 9.63 14.71
CA ALA A 58 -3.87 9.72 14.15
C ALA A 58 -3.25 11.11 14.36
N ASN A 59 -1.96 11.11 14.68
CA ASN A 59 -1.20 12.34 14.75
C ASN A 59 -0.90 12.89 13.33
N PRO A 60 -0.55 14.18 13.18
CA PRO A 60 -0.37 14.76 11.85
C PRO A 60 0.70 14.08 10.98
N ALA A 61 1.73 13.47 11.58
CA ALA A 61 2.75 12.73 10.85
C ALA A 61 2.16 11.46 10.19
N GLU A 62 1.29 10.74 10.89
CA GLU A 62 0.60 9.56 10.36
C GLU A 62 -0.38 9.92 9.25
N LEU A 63 -1.11 11.02 9.40
CA LEU A 63 -1.99 11.53 8.34
C LEU A 63 -1.19 11.92 7.08
N LEU A 64 -0.02 12.54 7.26
CA LEU A 64 0.87 12.87 6.14
C LEU A 64 1.38 11.61 5.44
N ILE A 65 1.84 10.61 6.20
CA ILE A 65 2.31 9.32 5.66
C ILE A 65 1.21 8.65 4.83
N ALA A 66 -0.02 8.56 5.36
CA ALA A 66 -1.13 7.97 4.64
C ALA A 66 -1.46 8.75 3.35
N ALA A 67 -1.45 10.08 3.42
CA ALA A 67 -1.69 10.94 2.27
C ALA A 67 -0.65 10.75 1.16
N LEU A 68 0.62 10.77 1.51
CA LEU A 68 1.71 10.61 0.54
C LEU A 68 1.79 9.19 0.01
N THR A 69 1.52 8.17 0.83
CA THR A 69 1.42 6.78 0.38
C THR A 69 0.34 6.64 -0.70
N HIS A 70 -0.87 7.16 -0.43
CA HIS A 70 -1.95 7.14 -1.42
C HIS A 70 -1.62 7.95 -2.68
N GLY A 71 -1.11 9.18 -2.54
CA GLY A 71 -0.95 10.12 -3.64
C GLY A 71 0.29 9.87 -4.52
N GLN A 72 1.37 9.32 -3.96
CA GLN A 72 2.63 9.16 -4.68
C GLN A 72 2.86 7.73 -5.17
N PHE A 73 2.30 6.73 -4.48
CA PHE A 73 2.55 5.31 -4.75
C PHE A 73 1.26 4.58 -5.16
N TRP A 74 0.36 4.33 -4.20
CA TRP A 74 -0.80 3.45 -4.38
C TRP A 74 -1.72 3.88 -5.52
N ILE A 75 -2.03 5.18 -5.67
CA ILE A 75 -2.94 5.64 -6.73
C ILE A 75 -2.43 5.30 -8.13
N ARG A 76 -1.11 5.26 -8.33
CA ARG A 76 -0.51 4.93 -9.64
C ARG A 76 -0.74 3.46 -9.97
N SER A 77 -0.55 2.56 -8.99
CA SER A 77 -0.89 1.14 -9.12
C SER A 77 -2.38 0.93 -9.40
N ALA A 78 -3.25 1.62 -8.66
CA ALA A 78 -4.70 1.55 -8.86
C ALA A 78 -5.13 2.03 -10.26
N LEU A 79 -4.64 3.19 -10.71
CA LEU A 79 -4.95 3.71 -12.05
C LEU A 79 -4.40 2.81 -13.17
N PHE A 80 -3.24 2.20 -12.97
CA PHE A 80 -2.70 1.23 -13.91
C PHE A 80 -3.60 -0.01 -14.00
N ALA A 81 -3.99 -0.56 -12.85
CA ALA A 81 -4.87 -1.73 -12.77
C ALA A 81 -6.24 -1.46 -13.42
N GLU A 82 -6.86 -0.31 -13.14
CA GLU A 82 -8.12 0.12 -13.76
C GLU A 82 -8.01 0.17 -15.29
N ARG A 83 -6.99 0.87 -15.81
CA ARG A 83 -6.79 1.00 -17.26
C ARG A 83 -6.50 -0.33 -17.92
N LYS A 84 -5.74 -1.21 -17.25
CA LYS A 84 -5.37 -2.53 -17.76
C LYS A 84 -6.56 -3.48 -17.77
N ALA A 85 -7.35 -3.51 -16.68
CA ALA A 85 -8.54 -4.33 -16.55
C ALA A 85 -9.63 -3.91 -17.56
N ALA A 86 -9.81 -2.61 -17.80
CA ALA A 86 -10.76 -2.09 -18.78
C ALA A 86 -10.52 -2.57 -20.22
N ARG A 87 -9.28 -3.01 -20.56
CA ARG A 87 -8.99 -3.59 -21.87
C ARG A 87 -9.51 -5.01 -22.04
N ASN A 88 -9.75 -5.71 -20.93
CA ASN A 88 -10.28 -7.07 -20.89
C ASN A 88 -9.52 -8.05 -21.83
N LYS A 89 -8.19 -7.96 -21.86
CA LYS A 89 -7.31 -8.82 -22.68
C LYS A 89 -6.47 -9.81 -21.87
N ALA A 90 -6.29 -9.56 -20.59
CA ALA A 90 -5.54 -10.41 -19.65
C ALA A 90 -5.91 -10.03 -18.22
N PRO A 91 -5.83 -10.96 -17.25
CA PRO A 91 -6.17 -10.67 -15.86
C PRO A 91 -5.15 -9.72 -15.23
N VAL A 92 -5.63 -8.96 -14.24
CA VAL A 92 -4.83 -8.13 -13.34
C VAL A 92 -5.11 -8.61 -11.92
N TYR A 93 -4.09 -8.73 -11.09
CA TYR A 93 -4.21 -9.03 -9.68
C TYR A 93 -3.54 -7.91 -8.90
N MET A 94 -4.29 -7.31 -7.96
CA MET A 94 -3.76 -6.29 -7.07
C MET A 94 -3.48 -6.86 -5.68
N TYR A 95 -2.38 -6.46 -5.06
CA TYR A 95 -2.07 -6.73 -3.66
C TYR A 95 -1.69 -5.45 -2.91
N SER A 96 -1.75 -5.49 -1.58
CA SER A 96 -1.10 -4.52 -0.69
C SER A 96 -0.48 -5.28 0.47
N LEU A 97 0.78 -5.00 0.81
CA LEU A 97 1.44 -5.54 1.99
C LEU A 97 1.10 -4.67 3.21
N ALA A 98 0.35 -5.24 4.15
CA ALA A 98 -0.03 -4.60 5.41
C ALA A 98 0.77 -5.11 6.63
N TRP A 99 1.57 -6.18 6.49
CA TRP A 99 2.45 -6.65 7.55
C TRP A 99 3.41 -5.53 7.99
N GLU A 100 3.43 -5.23 9.29
CA GLU A 100 4.25 -4.16 9.85
C GLU A 100 5.55 -4.71 10.44
N THR A 101 6.68 -4.11 10.05
CA THR A 101 7.99 -4.46 10.59
C THR A 101 8.14 -4.01 12.05
N PRO A 102 8.75 -4.84 12.93
CA PRO A 102 9.11 -4.39 14.28
C PRO A 102 10.33 -3.46 14.29
N ALA A 103 11.03 -3.27 13.16
CA ALA A 103 12.22 -2.44 13.10
C ALA A 103 11.93 -0.99 13.52
N PHE A 104 12.92 -0.37 14.18
CA PHE A 104 12.80 0.97 14.74
C PHE A 104 11.57 1.14 15.65
N ASP A 105 11.33 0.16 16.52
CA ASP A 105 10.17 0.11 17.42
C ASP A 105 8.82 0.22 16.69
N GLY A 106 8.75 -0.35 15.48
CA GLY A 106 7.56 -0.33 14.63
C GLY A 106 7.27 1.01 13.96
N ARG A 107 8.17 1.99 14.03
CA ARG A 107 7.94 3.33 13.46
C ARG A 107 7.75 3.32 11.94
N LEU A 108 8.38 2.37 11.24
CA LEU A 108 8.28 2.26 9.78
C LEU A 108 6.97 1.63 9.29
N LYS A 109 6.23 0.91 10.14
CA LYS A 109 5.02 0.17 9.77
C LYS A 109 5.26 -0.76 8.57
N ALA A 110 4.57 -0.58 7.44
CA ALA A 110 4.84 -1.30 6.20
C ALA A 110 5.50 -0.39 5.15
N PRO A 111 6.83 -0.11 5.25
CA PRO A 111 7.52 0.85 4.39
C PRO A 111 7.72 0.34 2.96
N HIS A 112 8.10 1.27 2.06
CA HIS A 112 8.54 0.98 0.71
C HIS A 112 9.53 -0.20 0.64
N ALA A 113 9.32 -1.09 -0.33
CA ALA A 113 10.13 -2.28 -0.63
C ALA A 113 10.15 -3.36 0.47
N LEU A 114 9.32 -3.25 1.51
CA LEU A 114 9.21 -4.28 2.55
C LEU A 114 8.66 -5.61 2.01
N ASP A 115 7.98 -5.62 0.86
CA ASP A 115 7.52 -6.82 0.19
C ASP A 115 8.63 -7.69 -0.41
N LEU A 116 9.81 -7.12 -0.67
CA LEU A 116 10.90 -7.84 -1.34
C LEU A 116 11.37 -9.08 -0.56
N PRO A 117 11.70 -9.03 0.75
CA PRO A 117 12.15 -10.21 1.48
C PRO A 117 11.08 -11.32 1.52
N PHE A 118 9.79 -10.97 1.45
CA PHE A 118 8.69 -11.94 1.39
C PHE A 118 8.56 -12.57 0.00
N VAL A 119 8.63 -11.76 -1.06
CA VAL A 119 8.56 -12.24 -2.46
C VAL A 119 9.72 -13.19 -2.79
N PHE A 120 10.93 -12.86 -2.31
CA PHE A 120 12.14 -13.66 -2.55
C PHE A 120 12.36 -14.80 -1.58
N ASP A 121 11.47 -15.01 -0.60
CA ASP A 121 11.62 -15.99 0.47
C ASP A 121 12.98 -15.89 1.19
N ASN A 122 13.40 -14.66 1.50
CA ASN A 122 14.72 -14.35 2.05
C ASN A 122 14.64 -13.32 3.18
N THR A 123 13.75 -13.58 4.14
CA THR A 123 13.44 -12.68 5.27
C THR A 123 14.63 -12.42 6.20
N GLU A 124 15.62 -13.30 6.21
CA GLU A 124 16.85 -13.14 7.02
C GLU A 124 17.86 -12.17 6.40
N ALA A 125 17.71 -11.80 5.13
CA ALA A 125 18.63 -10.88 4.46
C ALA A 125 18.33 -9.39 4.70
N ALA A 126 17.23 -9.07 5.40
CA ALA A 126 16.83 -7.71 5.71
C ALA A 126 16.50 -7.54 7.19
N ASP A 127 17.12 -6.57 7.85
CA ASP A 127 16.89 -6.26 9.28
C ASP A 127 15.42 -5.98 9.60
N ALA A 128 14.65 -5.47 8.63
CA ALA A 128 13.22 -5.22 8.79
C ALA A 128 12.38 -6.50 8.95
N THR A 129 12.90 -7.67 8.58
CA THR A 129 12.15 -8.94 8.61
C THR A 129 12.88 -10.05 9.37
N ALA A 130 14.19 -9.94 9.58
CA ALA A 130 15.00 -10.97 10.23
C ALA A 130 14.51 -11.26 11.66
N GLY A 131 14.18 -12.52 11.94
CA GLY A 131 13.65 -12.96 13.24
C GLY A 131 12.29 -12.37 13.62
N ALA A 132 11.63 -11.60 12.75
CA ALA A 132 10.36 -10.95 13.08
C ALA A 132 9.19 -11.97 13.11
N PRO A 133 8.27 -11.87 14.08
CA PRO A 133 7.16 -12.81 14.21
C PRO A 133 6.28 -12.88 12.96
N GLY A 134 6.03 -14.09 12.45
CA GLY A 134 5.19 -14.33 11.28
C GLY A 134 5.86 -14.02 9.94
N ALA A 135 7.11 -13.56 9.92
CA ALA A 135 7.74 -13.11 8.68
C ALA A 135 8.03 -14.27 7.72
N ARG A 136 8.55 -15.39 8.23
CA ARG A 136 8.85 -16.58 7.42
C ARG A 136 7.57 -17.25 6.90
N GLU A 137 6.54 -17.29 7.73
CA GLU A 137 5.23 -17.82 7.36
C GLU A 137 4.59 -17.00 6.23
N LEU A 138 4.65 -15.67 6.33
CA LEU A 138 4.16 -14.79 5.25
C LEU A 138 5.02 -14.91 3.98
N ALA A 139 6.33 -15.05 4.11
CA ALA A 139 7.25 -15.22 2.98
C ALA A 139 6.94 -16.50 2.18
N ALA A 140 6.69 -17.61 2.88
CA ALA A 140 6.31 -18.87 2.24
C ALA A 140 5.03 -18.74 1.40
N VAL A 141 4.05 -17.95 1.86
CA VAL A 141 2.79 -17.73 1.16
C VAL A 141 2.96 -16.76 -0.02
N MET A 142 3.61 -15.61 0.22
CA MET A 142 3.78 -14.57 -0.79
C MET A 142 4.70 -15.04 -1.93
N SER A 143 5.81 -15.71 -1.62
CA SER A 143 6.71 -16.27 -2.63
C SER A 143 6.01 -17.34 -3.49
N ALA A 144 5.22 -18.23 -2.86
CA ALA A 144 4.44 -19.24 -3.57
C ALA A 144 3.43 -18.62 -4.54
N SER A 145 2.77 -17.52 -4.17
CA SER A 145 1.89 -16.77 -5.06
C SER A 145 2.64 -16.14 -6.25
N TRP A 146 3.84 -15.61 -6.05
CA TRP A 146 4.67 -15.10 -7.15
C TRP A 146 5.11 -16.21 -8.10
N ILE A 147 5.52 -17.37 -7.56
CA ILE A 147 5.88 -18.55 -8.36
C ILE A 147 4.66 -19.05 -9.17
N ALA A 148 3.48 -19.12 -8.56
CA ALA A 148 2.25 -19.52 -9.22
C ALA A 148 1.88 -18.56 -10.37
N PHE A 149 2.00 -17.25 -10.13
CA PHE A 149 1.76 -16.22 -11.13
C PHE A 149 2.76 -16.30 -12.29
N ALA A 150 4.06 -16.46 -12.00
CA ALA A 150 5.08 -16.60 -13.03
C ALA A 150 4.86 -17.84 -13.90
N ARG A 151 4.39 -18.95 -13.32
CA ARG A 151 4.14 -20.22 -14.03
C ARG A 151 2.85 -20.20 -14.86
N THR A 152 1.79 -19.58 -14.36
CA THR A 152 0.43 -19.78 -14.89
C THR A 152 -0.32 -18.48 -15.23
N GLY A 153 0.19 -17.33 -14.81
CA GLY A 153 -0.52 -16.06 -14.87
C GLY A 153 -1.59 -15.87 -13.80
N ASN A 154 -1.72 -16.78 -12.82
CA ASN A 154 -2.66 -16.72 -11.71
C ASN A 154 -1.91 -16.90 -10.36
N PRO A 155 -2.01 -15.96 -9.40
CA PRO A 155 -1.29 -16.01 -8.13
C PRO A 155 -1.90 -16.94 -7.07
N ARG A 156 -2.98 -17.67 -7.41
CA ARG A 156 -3.70 -18.54 -6.47
C ARG A 156 -2.79 -19.61 -5.89
N VAL A 157 -2.82 -19.72 -4.56
CA VAL A 157 -2.30 -20.84 -3.77
C VAL A 157 -3.34 -21.23 -2.72
N ASP A 158 -3.31 -22.48 -2.23
CA ASP A 158 -4.33 -22.97 -1.29
C ASP A 158 -4.24 -22.33 0.11
N ALA A 159 -3.09 -21.74 0.45
CA ALA A 159 -2.88 -21.02 1.70
C ALA A 159 -3.57 -19.64 1.75
N LEU A 160 -4.10 -19.15 0.61
CA LEU A 160 -4.78 -17.87 0.51
C LEU A 160 -6.28 -18.06 0.25
N PRO A 161 -7.13 -17.10 0.68
CA PRO A 161 -8.50 -17.04 0.18
C PRO A 161 -8.50 -16.84 -1.34
N GLU A 162 -9.67 -17.05 -1.96
CA GLU A 162 -9.83 -16.81 -3.39
C GLU A 162 -9.37 -15.39 -3.74
N TRP A 163 -8.42 -15.27 -4.67
CA TRP A 163 -7.90 -14.00 -5.16
C TRP A 163 -8.46 -13.72 -6.56
N PRO A 164 -9.61 -13.04 -6.68
CA PRO A 164 -10.21 -12.78 -7.97
C PRO A 164 -9.40 -11.74 -8.74
N ALA A 165 -9.44 -11.82 -10.07
CA ALA A 165 -8.87 -10.79 -10.92
C ALA A 165 -9.57 -9.44 -10.69
N TYR A 166 -8.77 -8.38 -10.66
CA TYR A 166 -9.19 -7.01 -10.51
C TYR A 166 -10.17 -6.60 -11.62
N ASN A 167 -11.22 -5.89 -11.23
CA ASN A 167 -12.18 -5.26 -12.13
C ASN A 167 -12.76 -4.00 -11.48
N SER A 168 -13.33 -3.11 -12.29
CA SER A 168 -13.86 -1.82 -11.85
C SER A 168 -15.10 -1.90 -10.95
N ASN A 169 -15.73 -3.08 -10.83
CA ASN A 169 -16.89 -3.27 -9.96
C ASN A 169 -16.46 -3.61 -8.53
N ARG A 170 -15.58 -4.61 -8.37
CA ARG A 170 -15.13 -5.09 -7.05
C ARG A 170 -13.83 -4.47 -6.56
N ARG A 171 -12.91 -4.15 -7.47
CA ARG A 171 -11.54 -3.67 -7.15
C ARG A 171 -10.89 -4.50 -6.04
N ALA A 172 -10.90 -5.82 -6.22
CA ALA A 172 -10.39 -6.74 -5.22
C ALA A 172 -8.87 -6.60 -5.06
N VAL A 173 -8.41 -6.54 -3.82
CA VAL A 173 -7.00 -6.45 -3.44
C VAL A 173 -6.69 -7.55 -2.44
N MET A 174 -5.63 -8.33 -2.68
CA MET A 174 -5.07 -9.23 -1.67
C MET A 174 -4.28 -8.42 -0.66
N VAL A 175 -4.70 -8.44 0.59
CA VAL A 175 -3.96 -7.84 1.70
C VAL A 175 -3.08 -8.93 2.30
N PHE A 176 -1.77 -8.78 2.11
CA PHE A 176 -0.76 -9.63 2.74
C PHE A 176 -0.45 -9.09 4.14
N ASP A 177 -0.74 -9.89 5.15
CA ASP A 177 -0.48 -9.62 6.56
C ASP A 177 -0.32 -10.96 7.28
N ARG A 178 -0.15 -10.97 8.61
CA ARG A 178 -0.19 -12.20 9.43
C ARG A 178 -1.45 -13.03 9.15
N GLU A 179 -2.57 -12.35 8.89
CA GLU A 179 -3.80 -12.95 8.38
C GLU A 179 -4.13 -12.35 7.01
N CYS A 180 -3.87 -13.13 5.95
CA CYS A 180 -4.12 -12.69 4.59
C CYS A 180 -5.64 -12.67 4.28
N ARG A 181 -6.10 -11.62 3.58
CA ARG A 181 -7.52 -11.44 3.27
C ARG A 181 -7.73 -10.70 1.95
N ILE A 182 -8.92 -10.83 1.37
CA ILE A 182 -9.36 -9.97 0.27
C ILE A 182 -10.06 -8.72 0.82
N ALA A 183 -9.63 -7.55 0.33
CA ALA A 183 -10.35 -6.29 0.48
C ALA A 183 -11.11 -5.95 -0.81
N THR A 184 -12.34 -5.45 -0.69
CA THR A 184 -13.14 -4.96 -1.83
C THR A 184 -13.11 -3.43 -1.83
N ASP A 185 -12.57 -2.83 -2.88
CA ASP A 185 -12.39 -1.37 -3.05
C ASP A 185 -11.86 -0.67 -1.78
N PRO A 186 -10.72 -1.13 -1.21
CA PRO A 186 -10.12 -0.45 -0.07
C PRO A 186 -9.83 1.01 -0.43
N ASP A 187 -10.01 1.88 0.54
CA ASP A 187 -9.65 3.31 0.44
C ASP A 187 -10.34 4.06 -0.71
N ARG A 188 -11.59 3.67 -1.00
CA ARG A 188 -12.43 4.24 -2.07
C ARG A 188 -12.45 5.77 -2.10
N ASP A 189 -12.59 6.42 -0.96
CA ASP A 189 -12.62 7.87 -0.81
C ASP A 189 -11.28 8.51 -1.21
N ALA A 190 -10.16 7.96 -0.75
CA ALA A 190 -8.81 8.35 -1.18
C ALA A 190 -8.60 8.08 -2.67
N ARG A 191 -9.08 6.95 -3.20
CA ARG A 191 -9.03 6.63 -4.64
C ARG A 191 -9.71 7.72 -5.45
N LEU A 192 -10.91 8.12 -5.06
CA LEU A 192 -11.70 9.10 -5.80
C LEU A 192 -11.03 10.48 -5.81
N LEU A 193 -10.52 10.93 -4.66
CA LEU A 193 -9.85 12.23 -4.57
C LEU A 193 -8.49 12.22 -5.29
N TRP A 194 -7.65 11.22 -5.04
CA TRP A 194 -6.34 11.14 -5.70
C TRP A 194 -6.43 10.82 -7.20
N SER A 195 -7.44 10.08 -7.66
CA SER A 195 -7.66 9.91 -9.11
C SER A 195 -7.91 11.27 -9.76
N ARG A 196 -8.76 12.09 -9.14
CA ARG A 196 -9.07 13.45 -9.62
C ARG A 196 -7.80 14.29 -9.74
N ILE A 197 -7.02 14.36 -8.66
CA ILE A 197 -5.75 15.09 -8.60
C ILE A 197 -4.77 14.56 -9.65
N ALA A 198 -4.62 13.24 -9.77
CA ALA A 198 -3.66 12.62 -10.69
C ALA A 198 -4.05 12.73 -12.18
N THR A 199 -5.33 12.92 -12.50
CA THR A 199 -5.81 12.99 -13.89
C THR A 199 -6.30 14.39 -14.31
N GLY A 200 -6.38 15.35 -13.40
CA GLY A 200 -6.92 16.70 -13.66
C GLY A 200 -8.39 16.68 -14.09
N ALA A 201 -9.15 15.68 -13.63
CA ALA A 201 -10.54 15.43 -14.03
C ALA A 201 -11.56 16.02 -13.05
#